data_AF-A0A960B236-F1
#
_entry.id   AF-A0A960B236-F1
#
_cell.length_a   1.000
_cell.length_b   1.000
_cell.length_c   1.000
_cell.angle_alpha   90.00
_cell.angle_beta   90.00
_cell.angle_gamma   90.00
#
_symmetry.space_group_name_H-M   'P 1'
#
loop_
_entity.id
_entity.type
_entity.pdbx_description
1 polymer ?
#
loop_
_entity_poly.entity_id
_entity_poly.type
_entity_poly.pdbx_seq_one_letter_code
_entity_poly.pdbx_strand_id
1 'polypeptide(L)'
;MGWNNPTMSWGELERRLSGRVVTPQDPEAPISTRKRKPRRVDVERPVGAVTPYAELHCHSSFSFLDGASGPDHLVLEALRLGLHALAITDHDGFYGAPLFAETAQLHAEQGQGIGTIYGAELSLGLTKPQNGVPDPEGSHLLVLARGVEGYHRLAGAITDAQLRGDEKGKPVYDLGELAERAGGPRGGHWLVLTGCRKGTVRQALARGPSYAAEELDRLTALFGHEHVAVE
;
A
#
# COMPACT_ATOMS: atom_id res chain seq x y z
N MET A 1 30.04 13.01 46.14
CA MET A 1 29.68 13.39 44.76
C MET A 1 28.58 14.42 44.82
N GLY A 2 28.90 15.68 44.54
CA GLY A 2 27.93 16.79 44.62
C GLY A 2 26.96 16.72 43.45
N TRP A 3 25.66 16.78 43.74
CA TRP A 3 24.62 16.94 42.74
C TRP A 3 24.72 18.37 42.19
N ASN A 4 25.29 18.51 40.99
CA ASN A 4 25.23 19.75 40.24
C ASN A 4 23.83 19.88 39.64
N ASN A 5 22.95 20.64 40.31
CA ASN A 5 21.73 21.07 39.66
C ASN A 5 22.12 21.98 38.47
N PRO A 6 21.54 21.77 37.28
CA PRO A 6 21.79 22.65 36.15
C PRO A 6 21.29 24.06 36.51
N THR A 7 21.89 25.08 35.89
CA THR A 7 21.53 26.50 36.11
C THR A 7 20.10 26.87 35.70
N MET A 8 19.37 25.92 35.12
CA MET A 8 17.99 26.08 34.69
C MET A 8 17.01 25.67 35.78
N SER A 9 15.92 26.42 35.90
CA SER A 9 14.84 26.07 36.82
C SER A 9 14.15 24.76 36.41
N TRP A 10 13.52 24.07 37.38
CA TRP A 10 12.77 22.84 37.09
C TRP A 10 11.64 23.11 36.07
N GLY A 11 10.94 24.24 36.18
CA GLY A 11 9.93 24.64 35.19
C GLY A 11 10.49 24.93 33.78
N GLU A 12 11.80 25.07 33.61
CA GLU A 12 12.45 25.19 32.30
C GLU A 12 12.89 23.84 31.75
N LEU A 13 13.47 22.98 32.60
CA LEU A 13 13.84 21.62 32.22
C LEU A 13 12.59 20.79 31.86
N GLU A 14 11.50 20.87 32.63
CA GLU A 14 10.21 20.23 32.32
C GLU A 14 9.64 20.73 30.98
N ARG A 15 9.71 22.03 30.71
CA ARG A 15 9.19 22.64 29.47
C ARG A 15 9.94 22.17 28.23
N ARG A 16 11.27 22.02 28.34
CA ARG A 16 12.12 21.51 27.25
C ARG A 16 11.87 20.02 27.00
N LEU A 17 11.73 19.22 28.06
CA LEU A 17 11.50 17.78 27.97
C LEU A 17 10.08 17.42 27.53
N SER A 18 9.09 18.25 27.86
CA SER A 18 7.68 18.03 27.48
C SER A 18 7.34 18.50 26.07
N GLY A 19 8.29 19.10 25.33
CA GLY A 19 8.05 19.62 23.98
C GLY A 19 7.07 20.80 23.92
N ARG A 20 6.72 21.40 25.06
CA ARG A 20 5.81 22.57 25.16
C ARG A 20 6.55 23.89 24.93
N VAL A 21 7.32 23.97 23.85
CA VAL A 21 7.93 25.23 23.43
C VAL A 21 6.90 26.02 22.64
N VAL A 22 6.44 27.16 23.19
CA VAL A 22 5.80 28.22 22.41
C VAL A 22 6.93 29.11 21.90
N THR A 23 7.51 28.75 20.76
CA THR A 23 8.41 29.65 20.02
C THR A 23 7.57 30.58 19.16
N PRO A 24 7.92 31.89 19.05
CA PRO A 24 7.55 32.66 17.88
C PRO A 24 8.05 31.89 16.65
N GLN A 25 7.15 31.60 15.71
CA GLN A 25 7.43 30.79 14.53
C GLN A 25 8.71 31.25 13.83
N ASP A 26 9.68 30.35 13.72
CA ASP A 26 10.77 30.47 12.74
C ASP A 26 10.15 30.52 11.33
N PRO A 27 10.38 31.58 10.53
CA PRO A 27 9.76 31.75 9.22
C PRO A 27 10.14 30.65 8.20
N GLU A 28 11.19 29.86 8.46
CA GLU A 28 11.62 28.78 7.56
C GLU A 28 11.30 27.36 8.07
N ALA A 29 10.68 27.21 9.24
CA ALA A 29 10.30 25.90 9.78
C ALA A 29 8.87 25.51 9.39
N PRO A 30 8.60 24.30 8.86
CA PRO A 30 7.23 23.82 8.70
C PRO A 30 6.63 23.45 10.07
N ILE A 31 6.01 24.42 10.76
CA ILE A 31 5.25 24.17 11.98
C ILE A 31 3.79 23.94 11.63
N SER A 32 3.33 22.69 11.60
CA SER A 32 1.90 22.35 11.58
C SER A 32 1.49 21.69 12.90
N THR A 33 1.27 22.49 13.94
CA THR A 33 0.65 22.05 15.21
C THR A 33 -0.88 21.94 15.12
N ARG A 34 -1.47 22.31 13.98
CA ARG A 34 -2.90 22.10 13.71
C ARG A 34 -3.06 20.83 12.90
N LYS A 35 -3.87 19.88 13.37
CA LYS A 35 -4.48 18.90 12.46
C LYS A 35 -5.20 19.70 11.39
N ARG A 36 -4.67 19.69 10.16
CA ARG A 36 -5.34 20.29 9.01
C ARG A 36 -6.70 19.62 8.95
N LYS A 37 -7.77 20.38 9.21
CA LYS A 37 -9.12 19.81 9.11
C LYS A 37 -9.27 19.28 7.68
N PRO A 38 -9.65 18.01 7.49
CA PRO A 38 -9.90 17.48 6.16
C PRO A 38 -10.86 18.42 5.45
N ARG A 39 -10.45 18.94 4.29
CA ARG A 39 -11.27 19.87 3.53
C ARG A 39 -12.26 19.03 2.74
N ARG A 40 -13.54 19.18 3.05
CA ARG A 40 -14.63 18.59 2.29
C ARG A 40 -14.53 19.03 0.82
N VAL A 41 -14.61 18.05 -0.07
CA VAL A 41 -14.82 18.25 -1.50
C VAL A 41 -16.17 17.63 -1.83
N ASP A 42 -17.09 18.43 -2.37
CA ASP A 42 -18.36 17.89 -2.82
C ASP A 42 -18.13 17.08 -4.08
N VAL A 43 -18.51 15.80 -4.04
CA VAL A 43 -18.40 14.87 -5.17
C VAL A 43 -19.80 14.53 -5.67
N GLU A 44 -20.08 14.87 -6.92
CA GLU A 44 -21.32 14.50 -7.61
C GLU A 44 -21.21 13.07 -8.14
N ARG A 45 -22.12 12.19 -7.71
CA ARG A 45 -22.17 10.78 -8.14
C ARG A 45 -23.07 10.63 -9.37
N PRO A 46 -22.91 9.56 -10.18
CA PRO A 46 -23.78 9.31 -11.32
C PRO A 46 -25.23 9.12 -10.86
N VAL A 47 -26.16 9.72 -11.59
CA VAL A 47 -27.61 9.54 -11.36
C VAL A 47 -28.08 8.31 -12.12
N GLY A 48 -28.61 7.31 -11.41
CA GLY A 48 -29.18 6.10 -12.01
C GLY A 48 -28.39 4.82 -11.72
N ALA A 49 -28.71 3.75 -12.44
CA ALA A 49 -28.04 2.46 -12.26
C ALA A 49 -26.64 2.50 -12.91
N VAL A 50 -25.61 2.13 -12.13
CA VAL A 50 -24.25 1.89 -12.61
C VAL A 50 -23.98 0.38 -12.56
N THR A 51 -23.22 -0.15 -13.52
CA THR A 51 -22.69 -1.51 -13.42
C THR A 51 -21.71 -1.56 -12.24
N PRO A 52 -21.93 -2.43 -11.23
CA PRO A 52 -21.01 -2.52 -10.10
C PRO A 52 -19.61 -2.90 -10.59
N TYR A 53 -18.65 -1.99 -10.40
CA TYR A 53 -17.25 -2.19 -10.73
C TYR A 53 -16.40 -1.87 -9.51
N ALA A 54 -15.38 -2.68 -9.26
CA ALA A 54 -14.37 -2.45 -8.25
C ALA A 54 -13.00 -2.42 -8.94
N GLU A 55 -12.24 -1.37 -8.69
CA GLU A 55 -10.87 -1.28 -9.17
C GLU A 55 -9.96 -1.99 -8.17
N LEU A 56 -9.26 -3.04 -8.61
CA LEU A 56 -8.48 -3.93 -7.72
C LEU A 56 -6.97 -3.82 -7.92
N HIS A 57 -6.52 -3.11 -8.96
CA HIS A 57 -5.11 -2.90 -9.27
C HIS A 57 -4.88 -1.42 -9.56
N CYS A 58 -4.55 -0.66 -8.51
CA CYS A 58 -4.43 0.79 -8.62
C CYS A 58 -3.21 1.31 -7.85
N HIS A 59 -2.36 2.03 -8.57
CA HIS A 59 -1.17 2.68 -8.02
C HIS A 59 -1.43 4.15 -7.75
N SER A 60 -1.07 4.59 -6.55
CA SER A 60 -1.07 5.99 -6.17
C SER A 60 0.29 6.62 -6.44
N SER A 61 0.41 7.92 -6.23
CA SER A 61 1.67 8.66 -6.33
C SER A 61 2.76 8.18 -5.37
N PHE A 62 2.45 7.28 -4.44
CA PHE A 62 3.44 6.62 -3.59
C PHE A 62 4.20 5.51 -4.32
N SER A 63 3.67 5.00 -5.43
CA SER A 63 4.37 4.20 -6.42
C SER A 63 5.20 5.12 -7.32
N PHE A 64 6.40 5.48 -6.86
CA PHE A 64 7.20 6.55 -7.48
C PHE A 64 7.54 6.24 -8.96
N LEU A 65 7.39 7.25 -9.83
CA LEU A 65 7.55 7.15 -11.29
C LEU A 65 6.60 6.17 -12.01
N ASP A 66 5.55 5.72 -11.33
CA ASP A 66 4.51 4.87 -11.90
C ASP A 66 3.12 5.47 -11.67
N GLY A 67 2.73 5.67 -10.41
CA GLY A 67 1.47 6.34 -10.08
C GLY A 67 1.58 7.87 -10.12
N ALA A 68 0.56 8.52 -10.68
CA ALA A 68 0.50 9.99 -10.80
C ALA A 68 -0.48 10.64 -9.81
N SER A 69 -1.53 9.93 -9.39
CA SER A 69 -2.61 10.46 -8.56
C SER A 69 -2.41 10.17 -7.08
N GLY A 70 -2.63 11.17 -6.23
CA GLY A 70 -2.63 10.97 -4.78
C GLY A 70 -3.75 10.00 -4.34
N PRO A 71 -3.56 9.23 -3.25
CA PRO A 71 -4.60 8.34 -2.72
C PRO A 71 -5.95 9.03 -2.45
N ASP A 72 -5.91 10.28 -2.00
CA ASP A 72 -7.09 11.11 -1.78
C ASP A 72 -7.84 11.42 -3.08
N HIS A 73 -7.10 11.82 -4.12
CA HIS A 73 -7.67 12.05 -5.45
C HIS A 73 -8.28 10.79 -6.07
N LEU A 74 -7.65 9.62 -5.86
CA LEU A 74 -8.18 8.34 -6.33
C LEU A 74 -9.52 8.01 -5.66
N VAL A 75 -9.66 8.25 -4.35
CA VAL A 75 -10.94 8.07 -3.64
C VAL A 75 -12.02 9.00 -4.19
N LEU A 76 -11.69 10.30 -4.35
CA LEU A 76 -12.64 11.28 -4.88
C LEU A 76 -13.13 10.90 -6.27
N GLU A 77 -12.22 10.45 -7.13
CA GLU A 77 -12.54 10.03 -8.48
C GLU A 77 -13.38 8.75 -8.49
N ALA A 78 -13.04 7.77 -7.65
CA ALA A 78 -13.82 6.54 -7.54
C ALA A 78 -15.25 6.80 -7.04
N LEU A 79 -15.42 7.73 -6.09
CA LEU A 79 -16.74 8.19 -5.65
C LEU A 79 -17.50 8.88 -6.80
N ARG A 80 -16.83 9.76 -7.55
CA ARG A 80 -17.39 10.49 -8.70
C ARG A 80 -17.85 9.55 -9.80
N LEU A 81 -17.11 8.48 -10.06
CA LEU A 81 -17.45 7.44 -11.03
C LEU A 81 -18.50 6.46 -10.51
N GLY A 82 -18.79 6.48 -9.20
CA GLY A 82 -19.73 5.56 -8.57
C GLY A 82 -19.21 4.14 -8.42
N LEU A 83 -17.89 3.96 -8.27
CA LEU A 83 -17.29 2.64 -8.06
C LEU A 83 -17.83 1.99 -6.78
N HIS A 84 -17.93 0.66 -6.81
CA HIS A 84 -18.34 -0.14 -5.66
C HIS A 84 -17.23 -0.23 -4.62
N ALA A 85 -16.00 -0.44 -5.07
CA ALA A 85 -14.82 -0.50 -4.24
C ALA A 85 -13.58 -0.01 -4.99
N LEU A 86 -12.54 0.35 -4.24
CA LEU A 86 -11.23 0.72 -4.74
C LEU A 86 -10.17 0.03 -3.88
N ALA A 87 -9.21 -0.63 -4.53
CA ALA A 87 -7.98 -1.08 -3.92
C ALA A 87 -6.89 -0.03 -4.08
N ILE A 88 -5.98 0.06 -3.10
CA ILE A 88 -4.68 0.69 -3.28
C ILE A 88 -3.62 -0.40 -3.20
N THR A 89 -2.80 -0.53 -4.25
CA THR A 89 -1.86 -1.62 -4.45
C THR A 89 -0.49 -1.09 -4.84
N ASP A 90 0.02 -0.12 -4.08
CA ASP A 90 1.30 0.51 -4.37
C ASP A 90 2.48 -0.50 -4.39
N HIS A 91 3.54 -0.13 -5.13
CA HIS A 91 4.76 -0.93 -5.20
C HIS A 91 5.42 -1.09 -3.84
N ASP A 92 5.61 -2.35 -3.44
CA ASP A 92 6.47 -2.76 -2.33
C ASP A 92 6.21 -2.04 -0.99
N GLY A 93 4.96 -1.60 -0.75
CA GLY A 93 4.64 -0.81 0.43
C GLY A 93 3.18 -0.39 0.59
N PHE A 94 2.88 0.15 1.77
CA PHE A 94 1.58 0.72 2.15
C PHE A 94 1.65 2.22 2.41
N TYR A 95 2.55 2.93 1.72
CA TYR A 95 2.83 4.33 2.03
C TYR A 95 1.59 5.23 1.83
N GLY A 96 0.74 4.93 0.84
CA GLY A 96 -0.51 5.64 0.58
C GLY A 96 -1.70 5.19 1.43
N ALA A 97 -1.60 4.06 2.15
CA ALA A 97 -2.74 3.45 2.84
C ALA A 97 -3.37 4.35 3.93
N PRO A 98 -2.61 5.10 4.77
CA PRO A 98 -3.21 5.97 5.77
C PRO A 98 -4.06 7.09 5.15
N LEU A 99 -3.54 7.76 4.11
CA LEU A 99 -4.27 8.83 3.42
C LEU A 99 -5.51 8.30 2.68
N PHE A 100 -5.38 7.13 2.05
CA PHE A 100 -6.50 6.41 1.44
C PHE A 100 -7.60 6.13 2.46
N ALA A 101 -7.23 5.56 3.61
CA ALA A 101 -8.16 5.22 4.70
C ALA A 101 -8.86 6.46 5.27
N GLU A 102 -8.09 7.50 5.58
CA GLU A 102 -8.62 8.76 6.14
C GLU A 102 -9.61 9.43 5.17
N THR A 103 -9.29 9.43 3.87
CA THR A 103 -10.15 10.04 2.85
C THR A 103 -11.44 9.23 2.67
N ALA A 104 -11.32 7.91 2.54
CA ALA A 104 -12.49 7.03 2.41
C ALA A 104 -13.42 7.11 3.64
N GLN A 105 -12.85 7.12 4.85
CA GLN A 105 -13.62 7.27 6.08
C GLN A 105 -14.36 8.60 6.14
N LEU A 106 -13.70 9.71 5.79
CA LEU A 106 -14.31 11.04 5.79
C LEU A 106 -15.57 11.08 4.92
N HIS A 107 -15.55 10.46 3.74
CA HIS A 107 -16.71 10.43 2.84
C HIS A 107 -17.77 9.42 3.27
N ALA A 108 -17.37 8.30 3.88
CA ALA A 108 -18.31 7.35 4.48
C ALA A 108 -19.16 8.00 5.60
N GLU A 109 -18.54 8.80 6.47
CA GLU A 109 -19.23 9.58 7.52
C GLU A 109 -20.22 10.61 6.95
N GLN A 110 -20.08 10.97 5.68
CA GLN A 110 -20.96 11.90 4.96
C GLN A 110 -22.07 11.18 4.16
N GLY A 111 -22.18 9.86 4.28
CA GLY A 111 -23.14 9.05 3.51
C GLY A 111 -22.68 8.74 2.08
N GLN A 112 -21.41 9.01 1.75
CA GLN A 112 -20.78 8.75 0.45
C GLN A 112 -19.63 7.75 0.61
N GLY A 113 -19.91 6.56 1.14
CA GLY A 113 -18.90 5.52 1.33
C GLY A 113 -18.50 4.81 0.04
N ILE A 114 -17.27 4.27 0.03
CA ILE A 114 -16.74 3.34 -0.96
C ILE A 114 -16.10 2.15 -0.25
N GLY A 115 -16.20 0.95 -0.81
CA GLY A 115 -15.47 -0.21 -0.31
C GLY A 115 -13.96 0.00 -0.45
N THR A 116 -13.19 -0.20 0.62
CA THR A 116 -11.73 -0.05 0.61
C THR A 116 -11.04 -1.40 0.63
N ILE A 117 -10.06 -1.60 -0.23
CA ILE A 117 -9.20 -2.79 -0.27
C ILE A 117 -7.75 -2.33 -0.16
N TYR A 118 -6.95 -3.05 0.64
CA TYR A 118 -5.54 -2.75 0.85
C TYR A 118 -4.71 -3.90 0.31
N GLY A 119 -3.74 -3.58 -0.54
CA GLY A 119 -2.82 -4.55 -1.11
C GLY A 119 -1.49 -3.90 -1.48
N ALA A 120 -0.65 -4.67 -2.16
CA ALA A 120 0.60 -4.19 -2.72
C ALA A 120 0.93 -4.98 -4.00
N GLU A 121 1.52 -4.31 -4.98
CA GLU A 121 2.22 -5.00 -6.07
C GLU A 121 3.67 -5.24 -5.61
N LEU A 122 4.04 -6.51 -5.45
CA LEU A 122 5.37 -6.88 -4.95
C LEU A 122 6.34 -7.11 -6.11
N SER A 123 7.54 -6.56 -6.00
CA SER A 123 8.60 -6.70 -7.01
C SER A 123 9.53 -7.86 -6.67
N LEU A 124 9.41 -8.97 -7.41
CA LEU A 124 10.18 -10.19 -7.22
C LEU A 124 11.36 -10.26 -8.20
N GLY A 125 12.48 -10.84 -7.75
CA GLY A 125 13.62 -11.15 -8.63
C GLY A 125 14.50 -9.95 -9.02
N LEU A 126 14.45 -8.87 -8.24
CA LEU A 126 15.30 -7.69 -8.45
C LEU A 126 16.78 -8.01 -8.20
N THR A 127 17.65 -7.73 -9.18
CA THR A 127 19.11 -7.79 -8.99
C THR A 127 19.69 -6.43 -8.62
N LYS A 128 18.99 -5.34 -8.97
CA LYS A 128 19.35 -3.94 -8.68
C LYS A 128 18.18 -3.16 -8.07
N PRO A 129 18.46 -2.03 -7.41
CA PRO A 129 17.42 -1.11 -6.98
C PRO A 129 16.59 -0.56 -8.14
N GLN A 130 15.30 -0.39 -7.89
CA GLN A 130 14.35 0.21 -8.83
C GLN A 130 14.45 1.74 -8.91
N ASN A 131 15.14 2.38 -7.96
CA ASN A 131 15.15 3.84 -7.75
C ASN A 131 15.36 4.63 -9.05
N GLY A 132 14.31 5.27 -9.56
CA GLY A 132 14.43 6.15 -10.72
C GLY A 132 14.41 5.44 -12.07
N VAL A 133 14.32 4.11 -12.09
CA VAL A 133 14.37 3.28 -13.29
C VAL A 133 12.96 3.09 -13.83
N PRO A 134 12.62 3.58 -15.04
CA PRO A 134 11.38 3.23 -15.69
C PRO A 134 11.37 1.74 -16.01
N ASP A 135 10.29 1.05 -15.65
CA ASP A 135 10.11 -0.37 -15.93
C ASP A 135 11.28 -1.27 -15.48
N PRO A 136 11.57 -1.38 -14.16
CA PRO A 136 12.72 -2.13 -13.65
C PRO A 136 12.64 -3.63 -13.99
N GLU A 137 13.74 -4.37 -13.84
CA GLU A 137 13.73 -5.82 -14.06
C GLU A 137 12.84 -6.56 -13.04
N GLY A 138 12.65 -7.86 -13.24
CA GLY A 138 11.90 -8.72 -12.31
C GLY A 138 10.47 -9.01 -12.76
N SER A 139 9.70 -9.59 -11.85
CA SER A 139 8.30 -9.96 -12.02
C SER A 139 7.46 -9.36 -10.91
N HIS A 140 6.19 -9.11 -11.19
CA HIS A 140 5.26 -8.56 -10.21
C HIS A 140 4.34 -9.66 -9.64
N LEU A 141 4.02 -9.54 -8.36
CA LEU A 141 2.98 -10.34 -7.70
C LEU A 141 2.00 -9.39 -7.01
N LEU A 142 0.77 -9.34 -7.51
CA LEU A 142 -0.27 -8.49 -6.94
C LEU A 142 -0.98 -9.22 -5.80
N VAL A 143 -0.97 -8.63 -4.61
CA VAL A 143 -1.50 -9.24 -3.39
C VAL A 143 -2.50 -8.31 -2.72
N LEU A 144 -3.73 -8.79 -2.53
CA LEU A 144 -4.80 -8.10 -1.79
C LEU A 144 -4.97 -8.73 -0.40
N ALA A 145 -4.88 -7.92 0.64
CA ALA A 145 -5.04 -8.37 2.02
C ALA A 145 -6.51 -8.64 2.36
N ARG A 146 -6.78 -9.82 2.94
CA ARG A 146 -8.10 -10.18 3.47
C ARG A 146 -8.14 -9.92 4.98
N GLY A 147 -8.87 -8.87 5.34
CA GLY A 147 -9.05 -8.45 6.72
C GLY A 147 -7.76 -7.93 7.38
N VAL A 148 -7.89 -7.60 8.66
CA VAL A 148 -6.81 -6.99 9.46
C VAL A 148 -5.58 -7.91 9.54
N GLU A 149 -5.81 -9.21 9.71
CA GLU A 149 -4.71 -10.19 9.78
C GLU A 149 -3.95 -10.32 8.45
N GLY A 150 -4.66 -10.33 7.31
CA GLY A 150 -4.03 -10.33 5.99
C GLY A 150 -3.15 -9.09 5.78
N TYR A 151 -3.62 -7.93 6.25
CA TYR A 151 -2.88 -6.68 6.17
C TYR A 151 -1.60 -6.74 7.02
N HIS A 152 -1.70 -7.20 8.27
CA HIS A 152 -0.54 -7.35 9.15
C HIS A 152 0.51 -8.31 8.58
N ARG A 153 0.07 -9.44 8.03
CA ARG A 153 0.96 -10.41 7.38
C ARG A 153 1.68 -9.79 6.19
N LEU A 154 0.96 -9.07 5.32
CA LEU A 154 1.55 -8.45 4.14
C LEU A 154 2.51 -7.33 4.51
N ALA A 155 2.16 -6.50 5.50
CA ALA A 155 3.03 -5.45 6.00
C ALA A 155 4.31 -6.02 6.60
N GLY A 156 4.21 -7.12 7.36
CA GLY A 156 5.37 -7.85 7.88
C GLY A 156 6.25 -8.43 6.77
N ALA A 157 5.65 -9.06 5.76
CA ALA A 157 6.39 -9.61 4.62
C ALA A 157 7.15 -8.53 3.84
N ILE A 158 6.50 -7.38 3.58
CA ILE A 158 7.13 -6.22 2.95
C ILE A 158 8.31 -5.71 3.81
N THR A 159 8.10 -5.57 5.11
CA THR A 159 9.14 -5.11 6.04
C THR A 159 10.36 -6.02 6.01
N ASP A 160 10.15 -7.33 6.13
CA ASP A 160 11.22 -8.31 6.13
C ASP A 160 11.98 -8.33 4.79
N ALA A 161 11.27 -8.20 3.67
CA ALA A 161 11.88 -8.14 2.35
C ALA A 161 12.73 -6.88 2.14
N GLN A 162 12.25 -5.71 2.60
CA GLN A 162 13.00 -4.45 2.54
C GLN A 162 14.26 -4.52 3.42
N LEU A 163 14.16 -5.09 4.63
CA LEU A 163 15.32 -5.29 5.52
C LEU A 163 16.34 -6.28 4.94
N ARG A 164 15.86 -7.36 4.30
CA ARG A 164 16.73 -8.35 3.64
C ARG A 164 17.46 -7.79 2.43
N GLY A 165 16.81 -6.88 1.70
CA GLY A 165 17.41 -6.22 0.54
C GLY A 165 18.62 -5.34 0.88
N ASP A 166 18.65 -4.81 2.11
CA ASP A 166 19.70 -3.91 2.65
C ASP A 166 20.05 -2.70 1.75
N GLU A 167 19.16 -2.38 0.80
CA GLU A 167 19.30 -1.30 -0.15
C GLU A 167 17.91 -0.80 -0.54
N LYS A 168 17.70 0.53 -0.47
CA LYS A 168 16.40 1.14 -0.77
C LYS A 168 15.97 0.80 -2.20
N GLY A 169 14.71 0.38 -2.36
CA GLY A 169 14.15 0.07 -3.68
C GLY A 169 14.58 -1.29 -4.22
N LYS A 170 15.17 -2.15 -3.39
CA LYS A 170 15.56 -3.52 -3.74
C LYS A 170 15.04 -4.53 -2.71
N PRO A 171 13.73 -4.62 -2.46
CA PRO A 171 13.19 -5.65 -1.57
C PRO A 171 13.50 -7.06 -2.10
N VAL A 172 13.73 -8.00 -1.19
CA VAL A 172 14.03 -9.40 -1.52
C VAL A 172 12.95 -10.31 -0.94
N TYR A 173 12.03 -10.74 -1.80
CA TYR A 173 10.99 -11.70 -1.47
C TYR A 173 11.36 -13.11 -1.92
N ASP A 174 10.89 -14.10 -1.16
CA ASP A 174 10.80 -15.50 -1.61
C ASP A 174 9.33 -15.89 -1.75
N LEU A 175 8.97 -16.51 -2.87
CA LEU A 175 7.57 -16.83 -3.18
C LEU A 175 7.01 -17.91 -2.23
N GLY A 176 7.84 -18.86 -1.79
CA GLY A 176 7.44 -19.89 -0.82
C GLY A 176 7.19 -19.29 0.55
N GLU A 177 8.09 -18.43 1.05
CA GLU A 177 7.89 -17.70 2.31
C GLU A 177 6.64 -16.81 2.28
N LEU A 178 6.37 -16.14 1.14
CA LEU A 178 5.15 -15.37 0.95
C LEU A 178 3.90 -16.27 1.06
N ALA A 179 3.92 -17.44 0.42
CA ALA A 179 2.82 -18.39 0.50
C ALA A 179 2.60 -18.91 1.92
N GLU A 180 3.67 -19.26 2.64
CA GLU A 180 3.59 -19.68 4.05
C GLU A 180 2.99 -18.57 4.93
N ARG A 181 3.42 -17.32 4.73
CA ARG A 181 2.86 -16.16 5.45
C ARG A 181 1.39 -15.92 5.13
N ALA A 182 0.96 -16.19 3.90
CA ALA A 182 -0.45 -16.15 3.49
C ALA A 182 -1.31 -17.25 4.15
N GLY A 183 -0.67 -18.23 4.83
CA GLY A 183 -1.32 -19.41 5.41
C GLY A 183 -1.30 -20.65 4.51
N GLY A 184 -0.50 -20.62 3.44
CA GLY A 184 -0.36 -21.69 2.46
C GLY A 184 -1.65 -21.95 1.67
N PRO A 185 -1.79 -23.14 1.05
CA PRO A 185 -2.88 -23.43 0.11
C PRO A 185 -4.28 -23.51 0.73
N ARG A 186 -4.35 -23.56 2.06
CA ARG A 186 -5.59 -23.58 2.84
C ARG A 186 -5.80 -22.29 3.64
N GLY A 187 -4.85 -21.37 3.57
CA GLY A 187 -4.92 -20.06 4.22
C GLY A 187 -5.82 -19.13 3.45
N GLY A 188 -6.50 -18.21 4.14
CA GLY A 188 -7.43 -17.27 3.52
C GLY A 188 -7.04 -15.81 3.71
N HIS A 189 -5.76 -15.53 3.95
CA HIS A 189 -5.30 -14.20 4.36
C HIS A 189 -5.01 -13.25 3.20
N TRP A 190 -4.65 -13.77 2.03
CA TRP A 190 -4.40 -12.98 0.82
C TRP A 190 -5.22 -13.48 -0.36
N LEU A 191 -5.55 -12.59 -1.28
CA LEU A 191 -5.95 -12.92 -2.65
C LEU A 191 -4.82 -12.49 -3.57
N VAL A 192 -4.26 -13.42 -4.33
CA VAL A 192 -3.22 -13.18 -5.32
C VAL A 192 -3.87 -13.01 -6.68
N LEU A 193 -3.52 -11.95 -7.39
CA LEU A 193 -3.91 -11.75 -8.78
C LEU A 193 -2.73 -12.09 -9.69
N THR A 194 -3.00 -12.67 -10.87
CA THR A 194 -1.94 -13.01 -11.83
C THR A 194 -1.17 -11.79 -12.34
N GLY A 195 -1.73 -10.59 -12.11
CA GLY A 195 -1.01 -9.32 -12.21
C GLY A 195 -0.96 -8.76 -13.63
N CYS A 196 -0.18 -7.68 -13.75
CA CYS A 196 0.00 -6.96 -15.00
C CYS A 196 0.88 -7.74 -16.01
N ARG A 197 1.38 -7.05 -17.04
CA ARG A 197 2.32 -7.63 -18.04
C ARG A 197 3.60 -8.22 -17.44
N LYS A 198 3.97 -7.83 -16.22
CA LYS A 198 5.11 -8.38 -15.46
C LYS A 198 4.74 -9.51 -14.51
N GLY A 199 3.47 -9.88 -14.43
CA GLY A 199 3.03 -11.08 -13.73
C GLY A 199 3.65 -12.34 -14.35
N THR A 200 4.06 -13.30 -13.52
CA THR A 200 4.77 -14.51 -13.97
C THR A 200 3.95 -15.30 -14.99
N VAL A 201 2.63 -15.39 -14.81
CA VAL A 201 1.72 -16.06 -15.75
C VAL A 201 1.71 -15.38 -17.12
N ARG A 202 1.65 -14.04 -17.17
CA ARG A 202 1.68 -13.27 -18.44
C ARG A 202 3.04 -13.36 -19.13
N GLN A 203 4.13 -13.29 -18.36
CA GLN A 203 5.49 -13.49 -18.89
C GLN A 203 5.67 -14.91 -19.47
N ALA A 204 5.15 -15.93 -18.79
CA ALA A 204 5.19 -17.30 -19.26
C ALA A 204 4.32 -17.51 -20.51
N LEU A 205 3.16 -16.85 -20.59
CA LEU A 205 2.28 -16.90 -21.76
C LEU A 205 2.97 -16.47 -23.05
N ALA A 206 3.90 -15.52 -22.99
CA ALA A 206 4.70 -15.10 -24.14
C ALA A 206 5.54 -16.25 -24.75
N ARG A 207 5.82 -17.30 -23.96
CA ARG A 207 6.52 -18.52 -24.40
C ARG A 207 5.56 -19.61 -24.87
N GLY A 208 4.28 -19.54 -24.48
CA GLY A 208 3.21 -20.43 -24.91
C GLY A 208 2.19 -20.75 -23.80
N PRO A 209 0.97 -21.21 -24.16
CA PRO A 209 -0.09 -21.47 -23.18
C PRO A 209 0.25 -22.52 -22.12
N SER A 210 1.06 -23.53 -22.45
CA SER A 210 1.48 -24.55 -21.48
C SER A 210 2.34 -23.97 -20.35
N TYR A 211 3.24 -23.04 -20.67
CA TYR A 211 4.06 -22.35 -19.66
C TYR A 211 3.22 -21.46 -18.75
N ALA A 212 2.20 -20.79 -19.31
CA ALA A 212 1.26 -20.01 -18.50
C ALA A 212 0.45 -20.89 -17.55
N ALA A 213 0.00 -22.05 -18.02
CA ALA A 213 -0.70 -23.03 -17.20
C ALA A 213 0.20 -23.55 -16.06
N GLU A 214 1.46 -23.87 -16.34
CA GLU A 214 2.44 -24.30 -15.32
C GLU A 214 2.65 -23.23 -14.23
N GLU A 215 2.77 -21.95 -14.60
CA GLU A 215 2.90 -20.87 -13.60
C GLU A 215 1.60 -20.62 -12.82
N LEU A 216 0.44 -20.75 -13.46
CA LEU A 216 -0.84 -20.67 -12.77
C LEU A 216 -1.01 -21.84 -11.77
N ASP A 217 -0.69 -23.06 -12.20
CA ASP A 217 -0.69 -24.25 -11.35
C ASP A 217 0.26 -24.07 -10.15
N ARG A 218 1.45 -23.50 -10.39
CA ARG A 218 2.38 -23.17 -9.31
C ARG A 218 1.80 -22.18 -8.31
N LEU A 219 1.17 -21.09 -8.77
CA LEU A 219 0.54 -20.11 -7.86
C LEU A 219 -0.62 -20.73 -7.08
N THR A 220 -1.49 -21.49 -7.73
CA THR A 220 -2.62 -22.16 -7.07
C THR A 220 -2.14 -23.24 -6.08
N ALA A 221 -1.05 -23.94 -6.38
CA ALA A 221 -0.45 -24.92 -5.47
C ALA A 221 0.16 -24.28 -4.22
N LEU A 222 0.59 -23.02 -4.30
CA LEU A 222 1.19 -22.28 -3.18
C LEU A 222 0.14 -21.55 -2.32
N PHE A 223 -0.76 -20.81 -2.96
CA PHE A 223 -1.72 -19.93 -2.29
C PHE A 223 -3.11 -20.55 -2.15
N GLY A 224 -3.43 -21.58 -2.94
CA GLY A 224 -4.74 -22.21 -2.97
C GLY A 224 -5.61 -21.67 -4.11
N HIS A 225 -6.39 -22.57 -4.73
CA HIS A 225 -7.27 -22.24 -5.86
C HIS A 225 -8.26 -21.09 -5.56
N GLU A 226 -8.83 -21.06 -4.36
CA GLU A 226 -9.80 -20.03 -3.94
C GLU A 226 -9.16 -18.65 -3.63
N HIS A 227 -7.83 -18.58 -3.71
CA HIS A 227 -7.02 -17.43 -3.32
C HIS A 227 -6.12 -16.94 -4.45
N VAL A 228 -6.32 -17.45 -5.67
CA VAL A 228 -5.68 -16.97 -6.90
C VAL A 228 -6.76 -16.61 -7.90
N ALA A 229 -6.70 -15.41 -8.47
CA ALA A 229 -7.59 -15.02 -9.57
C ALA A 229 -6.79 -14.52 -10.77
N VAL A 230 -7.33 -14.76 -11.97
CA VAL A 230 -6.72 -14.30 -13.22
C VAL A 230 -7.16 -12.86 -13.47
N GLU A 231 -6.17 -12.03 -13.74
CA GLU A 231 -6.30 -10.63 -14.17
C GLU A 231 -6.16 -10.50 -15.70
#